data_AF-A0A3A8XVA4-F1
#
_entry.id   AF-A0A3A8XVA4-F1
#
_cell.length_a   1.000
_cell.length_b   1.000
_cell.length_c   1.000
_cell.angle_alpha   90.00
_cell.angle_beta   90.00
_cell.angle_gamma   90.00
#
_symmetry.space_group_name_H-M   'P 1'
#
loop_
_entity.id
_entity.type
_entity.pdbx_description
1 polymer ?
#
loop_
_entity_poly.entity_id
_entity_poly.type
_entity_poly.pdbx_seq_one_letter_code
_entity_poly.pdbx_strand_id
1 'polypeptide(L)'
;MGNRKRLKRADRTYKDLKQKQKAGIADGMFEKTCDYYREHGRMPEGEDCEKIVGQIYQRVKGIAEKASFDEIYSLYLYRLPRYETRIAENGLPEKKEKKKEDADKPKVKQIGR
;
A
#
# COMPACT_ATOMS: atom_id res chain seq x y z
N MET A 1 29.11 1.16 -15.00
CA MET A 1 28.86 2.39 -14.22
C MET A 1 27.83 2.10 -13.12
N GLY A 2 28.08 2.53 -11.88
CA GLY A 2 27.04 2.62 -10.84
C GLY A 2 27.30 1.83 -9.56
N ASN A 3 28.30 2.25 -8.76
CA ASN A 3 28.43 1.87 -7.36
C ASN A 3 27.22 2.43 -6.58
N ARG A 4 26.12 1.66 -6.50
CA ARG A 4 24.99 1.98 -5.62
C ARG A 4 25.44 1.77 -4.17
N LYS A 5 26.04 2.80 -3.56
CA LYS A 5 26.22 2.88 -2.10
C LYS A 5 24.89 2.50 -1.46
N ARG A 6 24.89 1.44 -0.65
CA ARG A 6 23.71 1.04 0.14
C ARG A 6 23.42 2.18 1.12
N LEU A 7 22.52 3.09 0.76
CA LEU A 7 21.96 4.04 1.73
C LEU A 7 21.41 3.23 2.91
N LYS A 8 21.73 3.65 4.13
CA LYS A 8 21.15 3.08 5.36
C LYS A 8 19.64 3.30 5.32
N ARG A 9 18.86 2.43 5.97
CA ARG A 9 17.38 2.51 5.95
C ARG A 9 16.86 3.89 6.40
N ALA A 10 17.55 4.50 7.38
CA ALA A 10 17.26 5.82 7.93
C ALA A 10 17.51 6.99 6.95
N ASP A 11 18.24 6.79 5.85
CA ASP A 11 18.53 7.85 4.88
C ASP A 11 17.66 7.78 3.62
N ARG A 12 16.82 6.74 3.48
CA ARG A 12 16.08 6.49 2.24
C ARG A 12 14.79 7.30 2.19
N THR A 13 14.59 7.98 1.07
CA THR A 13 13.31 8.58 0.68
C THR A 13 12.50 7.62 -0.19
N TYR A 14 11.27 7.98 -0.60
CA TYR A 14 10.51 7.15 -1.54
C TYR A 14 11.28 6.93 -2.85
N LYS A 15 12.02 7.94 -3.32
CA LYS A 15 12.80 7.88 -4.56
C LYS A 15 13.90 6.81 -4.51
N ASP A 16 14.47 6.57 -3.34
CA ASP A 16 15.53 5.56 -3.11
C ASP A 16 14.99 4.13 -2.96
N LEU A 17 13.68 3.95 -2.89
CA LEU A 17 13.07 2.62 -2.78
C LEU A 17 13.31 1.79 -4.05
N LYS A 18 13.56 0.49 -3.84
CA LYS A 18 13.66 -0.46 -4.96
C LYS A 18 12.33 -0.57 -5.68
N GLN A 19 12.37 -0.89 -6.97
CA GLN A 19 11.17 -1.03 -7.80
C GLN A 19 10.13 -2.00 -7.19
N LYS A 20 10.56 -3.12 -6.60
CA LYS A 20 9.67 -4.07 -5.89
C LYS A 20 8.94 -3.42 -4.69
N GLN A 21 9.60 -2.52 -3.96
CA GLN A 21 9.00 -1.80 -2.83
C GLN A 21 8.03 -0.73 -3.34
N LYS A 22 8.41 0.01 -4.39
CA LYS A 22 7.53 0.99 -5.05
C LYS A 22 6.28 0.33 -5.63
N ALA A 23 6.42 -0.86 -6.22
CA ALA A 23 5.31 -1.67 -6.70
C ALA A 23 4.38 -2.04 -5.54
N GLY A 24 4.91 -2.60 -4.43
CA GLY A 24 4.08 -2.94 -3.27
C GLY A 24 3.36 -1.74 -2.62
N ILE A 25 3.94 -0.54 -2.65
CA ILE A 25 3.26 0.70 -2.22
C ILE A 25 2.14 1.06 -3.19
N ALA A 26 2.41 1.01 -4.49
CA ALA A 26 1.42 1.31 -5.53
C ALA A 26 0.26 0.30 -5.56
N ASP A 27 0.54 -0.98 -5.32
CA ASP A 27 -0.46 -2.03 -5.18
C ASP A 27 -1.33 -1.76 -3.94
N GLY A 28 -0.73 -1.37 -2.82
CA GLY A 28 -1.47 -0.97 -1.62
C GLY A 28 -2.35 0.26 -1.83
N MET A 29 -1.85 1.28 -2.55
CA MET A 29 -2.64 2.46 -2.93
C MET A 29 -3.86 2.06 -3.79
N PHE A 30 -3.65 1.18 -4.76
CA PHE A 30 -4.71 0.71 -5.65
C PHE A 30 -5.75 -0.12 -4.89
N GLU A 31 -5.32 -1.04 -4.03
CA GLU A 31 -6.21 -1.88 -3.20
C GLU A 31 -7.14 -1.02 -2.34
N LYS A 32 -6.59 -0.03 -1.63
CA LYS A 32 -7.38 0.90 -0.79
C LYS A 32 -8.34 1.77 -1.59
N THR A 33 -7.92 2.20 -2.79
CA THR A 33 -8.77 2.97 -3.71
C THR A 33 -9.92 2.11 -4.21
N CYS A 34 -9.66 0.83 -4.54
CA CYS A 34 -10.69 -0.12 -4.94
C CYS A 34 -11.65 -0.45 -3.78
N ASP A 35 -11.14 -0.61 -2.56
CA ASP A 35 -11.96 -0.78 -1.35
C ASP A 35 -12.95 0.39 -1.20
N TYR A 36 -12.45 1.62 -1.25
CA TYR A 36 -13.27 2.83 -1.16
C TYR A 36 -14.30 2.92 -2.30
N TYR A 37 -13.86 2.68 -3.55
CA TYR A 37 -14.75 2.70 -4.71
C TYR A 37 -15.86 1.64 -4.60
N ARG A 38 -15.58 0.48 -3.99
CA ARG A 38 -16.61 -0.55 -3.77
C ARG A 38 -17.68 -0.10 -2.78
N GLU A 39 -17.31 0.64 -1.75
CA GLU A 39 -18.23 1.09 -0.69
C GLU A 39 -19.01 2.36 -1.09
N HIS A 40 -18.36 3.29 -1.79
CA HIS A 40 -18.94 4.59 -2.12
C HIS A 40 -19.37 4.73 -3.60
N GLY A 41 -18.95 3.81 -4.47
CA GLY A 41 -19.24 3.87 -5.91
C GLY A 41 -18.52 5.00 -6.66
N ARG A 42 -17.55 5.68 -6.02
CA ARG A 42 -16.81 6.83 -6.56
C ARG A 42 -15.35 6.79 -6.18
N MET A 43 -14.52 7.56 -6.88
CA MET A 43 -13.11 7.75 -6.54
C MET A 43 -13.00 8.56 -5.23
N PRO A 44 -12.03 8.28 -4.35
CA PRO A 44 -11.74 9.16 -3.22
C PRO A 44 -11.27 10.53 -3.72
N GLU A 45 -11.72 11.59 -3.06
CA GLU A 45 -11.37 12.98 -3.36
C GLU A 45 -11.08 13.74 -2.05
N GLY A 46 -10.21 14.75 -2.11
CA GLY A 46 -9.88 15.61 -0.97
C GLY A 46 -9.47 14.83 0.28
N GLU A 47 -10.24 14.99 1.37
CA GLU A 47 -9.97 14.35 2.67
C GLU A 47 -9.93 12.81 2.60
N ASP A 48 -10.67 12.19 1.67
CA ASP A 48 -10.64 10.73 1.54
C ASP A 48 -9.32 10.23 0.93
N CYS A 49 -8.72 11.02 0.03
CA CYS A 49 -7.35 10.78 -0.44
C CYS A 49 -6.38 10.85 0.73
N GLU A 50 -6.50 11.86 1.59
CA GLU A 50 -5.61 12.03 2.75
C GLU A 50 -5.70 10.86 3.73
N LYS A 51 -6.91 10.34 3.98
CA LYS A 51 -7.12 9.13 4.81
C LYS A 51 -6.43 7.91 4.22
N ILE A 52 -6.63 7.65 2.93
CA ILE A 52 -6.03 6.51 2.23
C ILE A 52 -4.50 6.63 2.23
N VAL A 53 -4.00 7.80 1.86
CA VAL A 53 -2.57 8.11 1.85
C VAL A 53 -1.98 8.00 3.26
N GLY A 54 -2.70 8.42 4.31
CA GLY A 54 -2.29 8.26 5.70
C GLY A 54 -1.98 6.81 6.07
N GLN A 55 -2.86 5.88 5.66
CA GLN A 55 -2.62 4.45 5.90
C GLN A 55 -1.40 3.92 5.12
N ILE A 56 -1.25 4.35 3.86
CA ILE A 56 -0.09 3.96 3.04
C ILE A 56 1.19 4.56 3.60
N TYR A 57 1.14 5.81 4.04
CA TYR A 57 2.28 6.54 4.60
C TYR A 57 2.85 5.84 5.83
N GLN A 58 2.02 5.35 6.75
CA GLN A 58 2.49 4.55 7.89
C GLN A 58 3.26 3.31 7.44
N ARG A 59 2.80 2.64 6.38
CA ARG A 59 3.50 1.49 5.79
C ARG A 59 4.81 1.89 5.12
N VAL A 60 4.84 3.04 4.43
CA VAL A 60 6.05 3.60 3.82
C VAL A 60 7.07 3.99 4.87
N LYS A 61 6.66 4.60 5.99
CA LYS A 61 7.54 5.04 7.08
C LYS A 61 8.35 3.89 7.68
N GLY A 62 7.80 2.67 7.72
CA GLY A 62 8.53 1.47 8.13
C GLY A 62 9.61 0.99 7.15
N ILE A 63 9.63 1.51 5.92
CA ILE A 63 10.55 1.11 4.84
C ILE A 63 11.51 2.25 4.47
N ALA A 64 10.99 3.48 4.44
CA ALA A 64 11.67 4.74 4.15
C ALA A 64 11.26 5.75 5.23
N GLU A 65 12.06 5.83 6.29
CA GLU A 65 11.79 6.69 7.44
C GLU A 65 11.81 8.18 7.08
N LYS A 66 12.60 8.57 6.08
CA LYS A 66 12.69 9.95 5.56
C LYS A 66 11.65 10.30 4.50
N ALA A 67 10.75 9.38 4.14
CA ALA A 67 9.68 9.73 3.22
C ALA A 67 8.74 10.75 3.88
N SER A 68 8.43 11.82 3.16
CA SER A 68 7.45 12.84 3.59
C SER A 68 6.05 12.42 3.18
N PHE A 69 5.06 12.78 3.99
CA PHE A 69 3.65 12.53 3.66
C PHE A 69 3.28 13.16 2.31
N ASP A 70 3.69 14.41 2.11
CA ASP A 70 3.43 15.18 0.89
C ASP A 70 3.96 14.48 -0.39
N GLU A 71 5.13 13.83 -0.31
CA GLU A 71 5.71 13.08 -1.43
C GLU A 71 4.84 11.87 -1.80
N ILE A 72 4.28 11.19 -0.80
CA ILE A 72 3.38 10.03 -1.00
C ILE A 72 1.99 10.50 -1.45
N TYR A 73 1.51 11.63 -0.94
CA TYR A 73 0.24 12.23 -1.31
C TYR A 73 0.25 12.71 -2.77
N SER A 74 1.25 13.49 -3.15
CA SER A 74 1.45 13.91 -4.55
C SER A 74 1.56 12.73 -5.51
N LEU A 75 2.28 11.67 -5.11
CA LEU A 75 2.38 10.44 -5.89
C LEU A 75 1.02 9.73 -6.05
N TYR A 76 0.23 9.69 -4.97
CA TYR A 76 -1.09 9.08 -5.00
C TYR A 76 -2.02 9.83 -5.95
N LEU A 77 -2.10 11.15 -5.83
CA LEU A 77 -2.88 12.00 -6.73
C LEU A 77 -2.46 11.84 -8.19
N TYR A 78 -1.15 11.77 -8.46
CA TYR A 78 -0.63 11.52 -9.81
C TYR A 78 -1.07 10.15 -10.37
N ARG A 79 -1.26 9.15 -9.51
CA ARG A 79 -1.69 7.79 -9.92
C ARG A 79 -3.20 7.60 -9.92
N LEU A 80 -3.93 8.42 -9.18
CA LEU A 80 -5.39 8.36 -9.02
C LEU A 80 -6.15 8.30 -10.35
N PRO A 81 -5.90 9.18 -11.35
CA PRO A 81 -6.61 9.10 -12.64
C PRO A 81 -6.32 7.79 -13.38
N ARG A 82 -5.11 7.23 -13.21
CA ARG A 82 -4.77 5.94 -13.81
C ARG A 82 -5.48 4.77 -13.12
N TYR A 83 -5.72 4.89 -11.82
CA TYR A 83 -6.53 3.92 -11.08
C TYR A 83 -8.00 4.02 -11.50
N GLU A 84 -8.51 5.22 -11.71
CA GLU A 84 -9.84 5.47 -12.26
C GLU A 84 -10.04 4.80 -13.60
N THR A 85 -9.18 5.08 -14.59
CA THR A 85 -9.27 4.45 -15.91
C THR A 85 -9.25 2.93 -15.78
N ARG A 86 -8.38 2.38 -14.93
CA ARG A 86 -8.25 0.94 -14.74
C ARG A 86 -9.49 0.30 -14.08
N ILE A 87 -10.11 0.98 -13.11
CA ILE A 87 -11.33 0.52 -12.45
C ILE A 87 -12.52 0.63 -13.42
N ALA A 88 -12.58 1.70 -14.22
CA ALA A 88 -13.63 1.90 -15.22
C ALA A 88 -13.54 0.89 -16.38
N GLU A 89 -12.34 0.60 -16.88
CA GLU A 89 -12.12 -0.32 -18.00
C GLU A 89 -12.15 -1.79 -17.58
N ASN A 90 -11.42 -2.17 -16.53
CA ASN A 90 -11.24 -3.58 -16.15
C ASN A 90 -12.13 -4.00 -14.97
N GLY A 91 -12.93 -3.08 -14.42
CA GLY A 91 -13.68 -3.30 -13.19
C GLY A 91 -12.79 -3.30 -11.95
N LEU A 92 -13.43 -3.43 -10.79
CA LEU A 92 -12.70 -3.65 -9.55
C LEU A 92 -12.07 -5.05 -9.59
N PRO A 93 -10.83 -5.21 -9.11
CA PRO A 93 -10.29 -6.55 -8.90
C PRO A 93 -11.27 -7.35 -8.04
N GLU A 94 -11.60 -8.57 -8.46
CA GLU A 94 -12.27 -9.54 -7.60
C GLU A 94 -11.42 -9.66 -6.34
N LYS A 95 -11.89 -9.06 -5.24
CA LYS A 95 -11.33 -9.34 -3.91
C LYS A 95 -11.43 -10.84 -3.81
N LYS A 96 -10.30 -11.55 -3.93
CA LYS A 96 -10.20 -12.93 -3.48
C LYS A 96 -10.77 -12.89 -2.08
N GLU A 97 -11.97 -13.41 -1.92
CA GLU A 97 -12.59 -13.54 -0.62
C GLU A 97 -11.56 -14.27 0.21
N LYS A 98 -10.90 -13.52 1.10
CA LYS A 98 -10.22 -14.14 2.22
C LYS A 98 -11.37 -14.81 2.95
N LYS A 99 -11.56 -16.10 2.68
CA LYS A 99 -12.14 -17.03 3.63
C LYS A 99 -11.60 -16.59 4.97
N LYS A 100 -12.49 -16.02 5.79
CA LYS A 100 -12.30 -16.02 7.22
C LYS A 100 -12.28 -17.50 7.55
N GLU A 101 -11.10 -18.10 7.54
CA GLU A 101 -10.87 -19.30 8.30
C GLU A 101 -10.72 -18.80 9.72
N ASP A 102 -11.88 -18.70 10.35
CA ASP A 102 -12.05 -18.53 11.77
C ASP A 102 -11.13 -19.51 12.52
N ALA A 103 -10.56 -18.96 13.58
CA ALA A 103 -9.93 -19.62 14.70
C ALA A 103 -10.21 -21.14 14.83
N ASP A 104 -9.15 -21.94 14.81
CA ASP A 104 -8.78 -22.65 16.04
C ASP A 104 -7.27 -22.95 16.04
N LYS A 105 -6.60 -22.42 17.06
CA LYS A 105 -5.22 -22.74 17.38
C LYS A 105 -5.22 -23.29 18.79
N PRO A 106 -5.12 -24.61 19.01
CA PRO A 106 -4.59 -25.11 20.25
C PRO A 106 -3.05 -25.12 20.12
N LYS A 107 -2.42 -24.16 20.80
CA LYS A 107 -1.00 -24.25 21.14
C LYS A 107 -0.80 -25.40 22.14
N VAL A 108 0.07 -26.34 21.76
CA VAL A 108 1.16 -26.94 22.57
C VAL A 108 0.79 -27.68 23.86
N LYS A 109 1.24 -28.93 23.96
CA LYS A 109 2.10 -29.46 25.05
C LYS A 109 2.60 -30.86 24.69
N GLN A 110 3.81 -30.95 24.14
CA GLN A 110 4.61 -32.16 24.20
C GLN A 110 5.60 -31.98 25.35
N ILE A 111 5.34 -32.65 26.47
CA ILE A 111 6.31 -32.83 27.55
C ILE A 111 6.67 -34.31 27.53
N GLY A 112 7.91 -34.59 27.19
CA GLY A 112 8.49 -35.92 27.28
C GLY A 112 8.58 -36.39 28.73
N ARG A 113 8.40 -37.69 28.90
CA ARG A 113 8.94 -38.48 30.00
C ARG A 113 9.49 -39.76 29.41
#